data_AF-A0A1V6DAX8-F1
#
_entry.id   AF-A0A1V6DAX8-F1
#
_cell.length_a   1.000
_cell.length_b   1.000
_cell.length_c   1.000
_cell.angle_alpha   90.00
_cell.angle_beta   90.00
_cell.angle_gamma   90.00
#
_symmetry.space_group_name_H-M   'P 1'
#
loop_
_entity.id
_entity.type
_entity.pdbx_description
1 polymer ?
#
loop_
_entity_poly.entity_id
_entity_poly.type
_entity_poly.pdbx_seq_one_letter_code
_entity_poly.pdbx_strand_id
1 'polypeptide(L)'
;MTASVENVVRSGIAVLLLIAAAPALAAEPTVVERPGPDGLTELLVQADGKTLATCRVNLSRRNAPAAADSGLIRQWEGYRFGGFVCYNDNQFVGSEYSKNTEAKTYNPIKLDVAGWAAAMKNAGMKYAVLTTRHTSGFLLWDSATTTFDVASAGQTTDVCGEFVKQCRLHGIAPGFYYCLWGGKAWMPHPNARAIILAQLHELASRYGEVPYFWIDMGNWRPENLSPQEIYDSIRNQQPRAVVILNQHIQDGGAIRYFPTDVMNGEVHLPPEGGHRAFRRVGGERYYLPFEFEPVSQRIAKGTTTPWGPVGAWFTVRDSKPIPAKDLFDWIRQAYARGASNVLLSLAPDHTGAMRADDVRQLEELGKLMRQAGLLEVPPPASPPAESLALGKLARASGVWQGNIQQLGPDLAFDGDPATRWGGTEGSKAGWLEVDLGRETTVSRAVILEGWDRTRKFAIQYWADRQWKDAAAGTTIGARCEVKFPPVKARLFRLNVTEAIDVPTIWEFQLFGPE
;
A
#
# COMPACT_ATOMS: atom_id res chain seq x y z
N MET A 1 -27.27 -73.91 30.98
CA MET A 1 -26.82 -73.31 32.26
C MET A 1 -26.82 -71.79 32.03
N THR A 2 -27.94 -71.09 32.21
CA THR A 2 -28.37 -70.34 33.44
C THR A 2 -27.32 -69.31 33.90
N ALA A 3 -27.47 -68.03 33.58
CA ALA A 3 -28.18 -66.95 34.34
C ALA A 3 -27.29 -66.29 35.44
N SER A 4 -26.92 -65.00 35.28
CA SER A 4 -27.35 -63.77 36.05
C SER A 4 -26.77 -63.66 37.48
N VAL A 5 -26.26 -62.53 38.00
CA VAL A 5 -26.93 -61.32 38.60
C VAL A 5 -25.77 -60.44 39.17
N GLU A 6 -25.54 -59.17 38.76
CA GLU A 6 -25.99 -57.88 39.33
C GLU A 6 -25.42 -57.39 40.71
N ASN A 7 -24.85 -56.15 40.69
CA ASN A 7 -24.78 -55.04 41.69
C ASN A 7 -24.15 -55.26 43.10
N VAL A 8 -23.36 -54.35 43.72
CA VAL A 8 -23.69 -52.99 44.23
C VAL A 8 -22.43 -52.15 44.61
N VAL A 9 -22.34 -50.92 44.06
CA VAL A 9 -22.06 -49.55 44.60
C VAL A 9 -21.08 -49.29 45.79
N ARG A 10 -20.19 -48.28 45.58
CA ARG A 10 -19.79 -47.12 46.46
C ARG A 10 -18.27 -46.89 46.37
N SER A 11 -17.77 -45.83 45.71
CA SER A 11 -17.55 -44.51 46.35
C SER A 11 -17.28 -43.45 45.29
N GLY A 12 -17.86 -42.27 45.45
CA GLY A 12 -17.86 -41.21 44.44
C GLY A 12 -16.60 -40.35 44.43
N ILE A 13 -16.11 -40.08 43.22
CA ILE A 13 -15.49 -38.82 42.80
C ILE A 13 -16.07 -38.55 41.40
N ALA A 14 -16.98 -37.60 41.27
CA ALA A 14 -17.41 -37.12 39.97
C ALA A 14 -16.38 -36.11 39.48
N VAL A 15 -15.48 -36.54 38.59
CA VAL A 15 -14.66 -35.61 37.79
C VAL A 15 -15.59 -35.01 36.75
N LEU A 16 -16.03 -33.77 36.99
CA LEU A 16 -16.71 -32.97 35.97
C LEU A 16 -15.67 -32.63 34.88
N LEU A 17 -15.61 -33.45 33.83
CA LEU A 17 -14.94 -33.10 32.58
C LEU A 17 -15.76 -31.99 31.93
N LEU A 18 -15.38 -30.74 32.20
CA LEU A 18 -15.73 -29.60 31.37
C LEU A 18 -15.09 -29.82 30.00
N ILE A 19 -15.84 -30.45 29.09
CA ILE A 19 -15.57 -30.36 27.66
C ILE A 19 -15.88 -28.91 27.30
N ALA A 20 -14.85 -28.06 27.29
CA ALA A 20 -14.95 -26.77 26.65
C ALA A 20 -15.31 -27.06 25.18
N ALA A 21 -16.55 -26.73 24.80
CA ALA A 21 -16.92 -26.71 23.41
C ALA A 21 -15.91 -25.81 22.70
N ALA A 22 -15.21 -26.35 21.69
CA ALA A 22 -14.44 -25.51 20.80
C ALA A 22 -15.38 -24.40 20.31
N PRO A 23 -14.97 -23.12 20.33
CA PRO A 23 -15.81 -22.06 19.81
C PRO A 23 -16.20 -22.47 18.38
N ALA A 24 -17.50 -22.47 18.09
CA ALA A 24 -17.98 -22.66 16.73
C ALA A 24 -17.23 -21.66 15.85
N LEU A 25 -16.62 -22.11 14.75
CA LEU A 25 -16.04 -21.19 13.79
C LEU A 25 -17.14 -20.18 13.42
N ALA A 26 -16.86 -18.89 13.59
CA ALA A 26 -17.75 -17.83 13.17
C ALA A 26 -18.13 -18.06 11.69
N ALA A 27 -19.39 -17.86 11.34
CA ALA A 27 -19.82 -18.02 9.96
C ALA A 27 -19.04 -17.04 9.06
N GLU A 28 -18.59 -17.51 7.89
CA GLU A 28 -17.96 -16.64 6.90
C GLU A 28 -18.90 -15.47 6.54
N PRO A 29 -18.40 -14.22 6.55
CA PRO A 29 -19.20 -13.07 6.18
C PRO A 29 -19.79 -13.21 4.77
N THR A 30 -20.99 -12.66 4.58
CA THR A 30 -21.66 -12.58 3.28
C THR A 30 -21.78 -11.13 2.85
N VAL A 31 -21.76 -10.86 1.54
CA VAL A 31 -21.90 -9.50 1.01
C VAL A 31 -23.21 -9.38 0.21
N VAL A 32 -24.11 -8.54 0.69
CA VAL A 32 -25.40 -8.27 0.06
C VAL A 32 -25.33 -6.96 -0.72
N GLU A 33 -25.44 -7.05 -2.04
CA GLU A 33 -25.52 -5.89 -2.94
C GLU A 33 -26.97 -5.37 -3.01
N ARG A 34 -27.16 -4.07 -2.82
CA ARG A 34 -28.46 -3.39 -2.96
C ARG A 34 -28.32 -1.98 -3.52
N PRO A 35 -29.39 -1.39 -4.08
CA PRO A 35 -29.41 0.03 -4.39
C PRO A 35 -29.16 0.86 -3.12
N GLY A 36 -28.18 1.76 -3.18
CA GLY A 36 -27.86 2.73 -2.13
C GLY A 36 -28.40 4.12 -2.43
N PRO A 37 -28.19 5.09 -1.52
CA PRO A 37 -28.56 6.48 -1.74
C PRO A 37 -27.78 7.10 -2.90
N ASP A 38 -28.34 8.13 -3.53
CA ASP A 38 -27.69 8.94 -4.58
C ASP A 38 -27.18 8.14 -5.79
N GLY A 39 -27.80 6.98 -6.07
CA GLY A 39 -27.43 6.12 -7.19
C GLY A 39 -26.13 5.31 -6.97
N LEU A 40 -25.66 5.23 -5.72
CA LEU A 40 -24.56 4.36 -5.33
C LEU A 40 -25.02 2.91 -5.18
N THR A 41 -24.10 1.97 -5.33
CA THR A 41 -24.29 0.58 -4.93
C THR A 41 -23.87 0.42 -3.47
N GLU A 42 -24.78 -0.03 -2.60
CA GLU A 42 -24.46 -0.40 -1.23
C GLU A 42 -24.14 -1.90 -1.14
N LEU A 43 -22.98 -2.22 -0.57
CA LEU A 43 -22.55 -3.58 -0.28
C LEU A 43 -22.55 -3.75 1.24
N LEU A 44 -23.51 -4.52 1.75
CA LEU A 44 -23.64 -4.81 3.17
C LEU A 44 -22.87 -6.09 3.50
N VAL A 45 -21.84 -5.98 4.32
CA VAL A 45 -21.09 -7.13 4.79
C VAL A 45 -21.73 -7.60 6.09
N GLN A 46 -22.17 -8.86 6.13
CA GLN A 46 -23.00 -9.39 7.22
C GLN A 46 -22.49 -10.74 7.72
N ALA A 47 -22.50 -10.91 9.04
CA ALA A 47 -22.25 -12.18 9.72
C ALA A 47 -23.18 -12.29 10.94
N ASP A 48 -23.70 -13.49 11.22
CA ASP A 48 -24.56 -13.79 12.38
C ASP A 48 -25.74 -12.80 12.56
N GLY A 49 -26.37 -12.40 11.45
CA GLY A 49 -27.50 -11.47 11.45
C GLY A 49 -27.15 -10.00 11.76
N LYS A 50 -25.86 -9.67 11.85
CA LYS A 50 -25.35 -8.30 12.07
C LYS A 50 -24.66 -7.77 10.83
N THR A 51 -24.73 -6.46 10.63
CA THR A 51 -23.95 -5.77 9.59
C THR A 51 -22.59 -5.41 10.19
N LEU A 52 -21.53 -5.98 9.65
CA LEU A 52 -20.13 -5.71 10.02
C LEU A 52 -19.62 -4.42 9.37
N ALA A 53 -19.95 -4.22 8.10
CA ALA A 53 -19.55 -3.05 7.33
C ALA A 53 -20.58 -2.68 6.25
N THR A 54 -20.55 -1.44 5.80
CA THR A 54 -21.32 -0.95 4.65
C THR A 54 -20.37 -0.22 3.71
N CYS A 55 -20.13 -0.79 2.54
CA CYS A 55 -19.31 -0.18 1.49
C CYS A 55 -20.23 0.52 0.47
N ARG A 56 -19.87 1.74 0.05
CA ARG A 56 -20.62 2.49 -0.96
C ARG A 56 -19.78 2.69 -2.19
N VAL A 57 -20.15 2.03 -3.28
CA VAL A 57 -19.41 2.03 -4.53
C VAL A 57 -20.18 2.81 -5.58
N ASN A 58 -19.52 3.78 -6.23
CA ASN A 58 -20.10 4.47 -7.37
C ASN A 58 -19.76 3.72 -8.66
N LEU A 59 -20.76 3.05 -9.24
CA LEU A 59 -20.65 2.39 -10.55
C LEU A 59 -21.37 3.16 -11.67
N SER A 60 -22.04 4.27 -11.35
CA SER A 60 -22.83 5.05 -12.32
C SER A 60 -21.96 6.04 -13.11
N ARG A 61 -20.89 6.56 -12.51
CA ARG A 61 -19.92 7.42 -13.19
C ARG A 61 -18.89 6.59 -13.95
N ARG A 62 -18.96 6.64 -15.28
CA ARG A 62 -17.95 6.02 -16.14
C ARG A 62 -16.70 6.86 -16.26
N ASN A 63 -15.55 6.19 -16.18
CA ASN A 63 -14.23 6.73 -16.43
C ASN A 63 -13.63 6.03 -17.64
N ALA A 64 -12.68 6.70 -18.29
CA ALA A 64 -11.89 6.15 -19.38
C ALA A 64 -10.42 6.49 -19.17
N PRO A 65 -9.49 5.74 -19.79
CA PRO A 65 -8.09 6.10 -19.81
C PRO A 65 -7.86 7.46 -20.47
N ALA A 66 -6.70 8.04 -20.22
CA ALA A 66 -6.37 9.35 -20.78
C ALA A 66 -6.31 9.29 -22.33
N ALA A 67 -7.02 10.21 -23.01
CA ALA A 67 -6.99 10.32 -24.48
C ALA A 67 -5.66 10.89 -25.01
N ALA A 68 -4.96 11.62 -24.15
CA ALA A 68 -3.67 12.24 -24.40
C ALA A 68 -2.82 12.11 -23.14
N ASP A 69 -1.55 12.45 -23.27
CA ASP A 69 -0.69 12.59 -22.12
C ASP A 69 -1.26 13.62 -21.12
N SER A 70 -1.57 13.17 -19.91
CA SER A 70 -2.31 13.92 -18.89
C SER A 70 -1.43 14.18 -17.66
N GLY A 71 -1.80 15.17 -16.83
CA GLY A 71 -1.02 15.46 -15.62
C GLY A 71 -0.88 14.26 -14.68
N LEU A 72 -1.88 13.39 -14.63
CA LEU A 72 -1.83 12.14 -13.89
C LEU A 72 -0.82 11.14 -14.47
N ILE A 73 -0.92 10.87 -15.77
CA ILE A 73 -0.02 9.91 -16.42
C ILE A 73 1.42 10.42 -16.40
N ARG A 74 1.67 11.71 -16.67
CA ARG A 74 3.01 12.32 -16.52
C ARG A 74 3.58 12.17 -15.11
N GLN A 75 2.74 12.34 -14.09
CA GLN A 75 3.18 12.14 -12.70
C GLN A 75 3.63 10.69 -12.49
N TRP A 76 2.85 9.72 -12.98
CA TRP A 76 3.19 8.31 -12.89
C TRP A 76 4.44 7.95 -13.70
N GLU A 77 4.58 8.44 -14.93
CA GLU A 77 5.78 8.24 -15.76
C GLU A 77 7.03 8.88 -15.13
N GLY A 78 6.84 9.94 -14.34
CA GLY A 78 7.90 10.57 -13.57
C GLY A 78 8.49 9.67 -12.46
N TYR A 79 7.79 8.60 -12.07
CA TYR A 79 8.32 7.66 -11.08
C TYR A 79 9.46 6.82 -11.63
N ARG A 80 9.40 6.42 -12.92
CA ARG A 80 10.40 5.67 -13.69
C ARG A 80 10.74 4.27 -13.19
N PHE A 81 10.94 4.07 -11.89
CA PHE A 81 11.42 2.84 -11.27
C PHE A 81 10.73 2.59 -9.92
N GLY A 82 10.21 1.38 -9.75
CA GLY A 82 9.43 0.99 -8.58
C GLY A 82 9.60 -0.47 -8.20
N GLY A 83 9.10 -0.82 -7.02
CA GLY A 83 9.18 -2.17 -6.45
C GLY A 83 7.83 -2.87 -6.37
N PHE A 84 7.72 -4.09 -6.89
CA PHE A 84 6.56 -4.95 -6.71
C PHE A 84 6.79 -5.87 -5.52
N VAL A 85 6.24 -5.57 -4.36
CA VAL A 85 6.38 -6.41 -3.17
C VAL A 85 5.44 -7.61 -3.27
N CYS A 86 6.00 -8.73 -3.71
CA CYS A 86 5.34 -10.02 -3.84
C CYS A 86 5.48 -10.80 -2.53
N TYR A 87 4.51 -10.59 -1.64
CA TYR A 87 4.46 -11.19 -0.32
C TYR A 87 3.03 -11.60 0.02
N ASN A 88 2.81 -12.87 0.37
CA ASN A 88 1.51 -13.40 0.80
C ASN A 88 1.70 -14.79 1.46
N ASP A 89 0.65 -15.60 1.57
CA ASP A 89 0.73 -16.97 2.08
C ASP A 89 1.61 -17.90 1.20
N ASN A 90 1.87 -17.50 -0.04
CA ASN A 90 2.73 -18.17 -1.02
C ASN A 90 4.09 -18.60 -0.46
N GLN A 91 4.77 -17.74 0.32
CA GLN A 91 6.06 -18.01 0.94
C GLN A 91 6.02 -19.21 1.90
N PHE A 92 4.90 -19.35 2.62
CA PHE A 92 4.70 -20.37 3.66
C PHE A 92 4.26 -21.69 3.05
N VAL A 93 3.46 -21.63 1.98
CA VAL A 93 3.08 -22.79 1.17
C VAL A 93 4.25 -23.30 0.31
N GLY A 94 5.19 -22.43 -0.07
CA GLY A 94 6.30 -22.75 -0.96
C GLY A 94 5.90 -22.89 -2.43
N SER A 95 4.91 -22.11 -2.88
CA SER A 95 4.37 -22.15 -4.25
C SER A 95 4.10 -20.76 -4.80
N GLU A 96 4.35 -20.53 -6.10
CA GLU A 96 3.93 -19.33 -6.84
C GLU A 96 2.40 -19.22 -6.94
N TYR A 97 1.71 -20.36 -6.96
CA TYR A 97 0.25 -20.43 -6.97
C TYR A 97 -0.22 -21.16 -5.72
N SER A 98 -0.76 -20.41 -4.77
CA SER A 98 -1.37 -20.92 -3.55
C SER A 98 -2.87 -21.17 -3.75
N LYS A 99 -3.38 -22.26 -3.15
CA LYS A 99 -4.81 -22.55 -2.94
C LYS A 99 -5.09 -22.83 -1.46
N ASN A 100 -4.22 -22.31 -0.58
CA ASN A 100 -4.37 -22.45 0.86
C ASN A 100 -5.71 -21.87 1.32
N THR A 101 -6.26 -22.46 2.38
CA THR A 101 -7.53 -22.05 3.00
C THR A 101 -7.39 -21.87 4.51
N GLU A 102 -6.18 -21.99 5.05
CA GLU A 102 -5.89 -21.89 6.47
C GLU A 102 -5.13 -20.60 6.78
N ALA A 103 -5.76 -19.65 7.46
CA ALA A 103 -5.15 -18.34 7.76
C ALA A 103 -3.85 -18.48 8.56
N LYS A 104 -3.77 -19.49 9.44
CA LYS A 104 -2.59 -19.80 10.25
C LYS A 104 -1.36 -20.22 9.45
N THR A 105 -1.51 -20.58 8.17
CA THR A 105 -0.38 -20.84 7.27
C THR A 105 0.49 -19.59 7.12
N TYR A 106 -0.12 -18.41 7.10
CA TYR A 106 0.62 -17.14 7.16
C TYR A 106 1.14 -16.92 8.59
N ASN A 107 2.45 -17.03 8.78
CA ASN A 107 3.05 -16.92 10.11
C ASN A 107 4.50 -16.37 10.08
N PRO A 108 4.72 -15.13 9.61
CA PRO A 108 6.05 -14.54 9.65
C PRO A 108 6.53 -14.29 11.06
N ILE A 109 7.78 -14.70 11.32
CA ILE A 109 8.44 -14.53 12.62
C ILE A 109 9.21 -13.21 12.75
N LYS A 110 9.41 -12.50 11.64
CA LYS A 110 10.19 -11.26 11.51
C LYS A 110 9.65 -10.39 10.37
N LEU A 111 8.36 -10.06 10.42
CA LEU A 111 7.76 -9.14 9.47
C LEU A 111 8.44 -7.77 9.55
N ASP A 112 9.07 -7.33 8.46
CA ASP A 112 9.92 -6.14 8.42
C ASP A 112 9.58 -5.23 7.22
N VAL A 113 8.37 -4.67 7.26
CA VAL A 113 7.85 -3.78 6.20
C VAL A 113 8.69 -2.49 6.07
N ALA A 114 9.23 -1.99 7.19
CA ALA A 114 10.15 -0.86 7.19
C ALA A 114 11.43 -1.18 6.41
N GLY A 115 12.00 -2.37 6.61
CA GLY A 115 13.13 -2.87 5.83
C GLY A 115 12.83 -2.93 4.32
N TRP A 116 11.61 -3.32 3.93
CA TRP A 116 11.17 -3.31 2.53
C TRP A 116 11.27 -1.91 1.92
N ALA A 117 10.66 -0.93 2.56
CA ALA A 117 10.66 0.45 2.08
C ALA A 117 12.07 1.07 2.08
N ALA A 118 12.89 0.77 3.09
CA ALA A 118 14.26 1.24 3.17
C ALA A 118 15.12 0.74 2.00
N ALA A 119 15.04 -0.54 1.63
CA ALA A 119 15.81 -1.05 0.49
C ALA A 119 15.33 -0.47 -0.84
N MET A 120 14.00 -0.34 -1.03
CA MET A 120 13.44 0.32 -2.22
C MET A 120 13.93 1.76 -2.34
N LYS A 121 13.94 2.51 -1.23
CA LYS A 121 14.46 3.88 -1.19
C LYS A 121 15.93 3.94 -1.58
N ASN A 122 16.76 3.07 -1.02
CA ASN A 122 18.20 3.04 -1.28
C ASN A 122 18.50 2.73 -2.75
N ALA A 123 17.71 1.86 -3.37
CA ALA A 123 17.78 1.58 -4.81
C ALA A 123 17.25 2.69 -5.71
N GLY A 124 16.59 3.70 -5.15
CA GLY A 124 16.08 4.86 -5.89
C GLY A 124 14.67 4.68 -6.46
N MET A 125 13.92 3.69 -5.98
CA MET A 125 12.53 3.49 -6.36
C MET A 125 11.65 4.65 -5.86
N LYS A 126 10.68 5.05 -6.67
CA LYS A 126 9.77 6.19 -6.42
C LYS A 126 8.32 5.77 -6.22
N TYR A 127 7.99 4.53 -6.53
CA TYR A 127 6.68 3.93 -6.28
C TYR A 127 6.83 2.45 -5.93
N ALA A 128 5.83 1.87 -5.28
CA ALA A 128 5.83 0.46 -4.93
C ALA A 128 4.41 -0.11 -4.89
N VAL A 129 4.26 -1.39 -5.22
CA VAL A 129 2.97 -2.10 -5.26
C VAL A 129 3.02 -3.32 -4.36
N LEU A 130 2.08 -3.48 -3.43
CA LEU A 130 1.99 -4.64 -2.54
C LEU A 130 0.93 -5.64 -3.02
N THR A 131 1.24 -6.94 -3.04
CA THR A 131 0.29 -8.03 -3.29
C THR A 131 -0.71 -8.23 -2.15
N THR A 132 -1.68 -7.32 -2.01
CA THR A 132 -2.65 -7.31 -0.90
C THR A 132 -3.51 -8.58 -0.86
N ARG A 133 -3.82 -9.12 -2.03
CA ARG A 133 -4.50 -10.40 -2.26
C ARG A 133 -3.86 -11.13 -3.43
N HIS A 134 -3.43 -12.38 -3.23
CA HIS A 134 -2.91 -13.23 -4.31
C HIS A 134 -3.83 -14.44 -4.59
N THR A 135 -3.30 -15.53 -5.16
CA THR A 135 -4.10 -16.60 -5.80
C THR A 135 -4.97 -17.40 -4.84
N SER A 136 -4.58 -17.54 -3.57
CA SER A 136 -5.39 -18.24 -2.55
C SER A 136 -6.56 -17.39 -2.05
N GLY A 137 -6.45 -16.07 -2.18
CA GLY A 137 -7.39 -15.12 -1.62
C GLY A 137 -7.08 -14.66 -0.20
N PHE A 138 -5.94 -15.05 0.39
CA PHE A 138 -5.53 -14.54 1.70
C PHE A 138 -5.28 -13.02 1.64
N LEU A 139 -5.88 -12.28 2.57
CA LEU A 139 -5.81 -10.82 2.59
C LEU A 139 -4.78 -10.31 3.60
N LEU A 140 -3.97 -9.34 3.15
CA LEU A 140 -2.94 -8.68 3.96
C LEU A 140 -3.46 -7.50 4.81
N TRP A 141 -4.76 -7.43 5.02
CA TRP A 141 -5.43 -6.48 5.90
C TRP A 141 -6.63 -7.16 6.57
N ASP A 142 -7.06 -6.64 7.72
CA ASP A 142 -8.29 -7.06 8.40
C ASP A 142 -9.52 -6.61 7.58
N SER A 143 -10.14 -7.54 6.84
CA SER A 143 -11.28 -7.26 5.96
C SER A 143 -12.57 -7.68 6.64
N ALA A 144 -13.63 -6.88 6.50
CA ALA A 144 -14.94 -7.33 6.98
C ALA A 144 -15.48 -8.52 6.18
N THR A 145 -14.96 -8.76 4.97
CA THR A 145 -15.57 -9.64 3.95
C THR A 145 -15.18 -11.12 4.06
N THR A 146 -14.20 -11.47 4.89
CA THR A 146 -13.74 -12.86 5.06
C THR A 146 -13.04 -13.01 6.40
N THR A 147 -12.89 -14.24 6.87
CA THR A 147 -11.98 -14.56 7.99
C THR A 147 -10.62 -15.06 7.50
N PHE A 148 -10.42 -15.16 6.18
CA PHE A 148 -9.17 -15.63 5.59
C PHE A 148 -8.20 -14.48 5.33
N ASP A 149 -7.72 -13.88 6.42
CA ASP A 149 -6.85 -12.72 6.40
C ASP A 149 -5.87 -12.70 7.58
N VAL A 150 -5.05 -11.65 7.64
CA VAL A 150 -4.07 -11.45 8.72
C VAL A 150 -4.71 -11.39 10.11
N ALA A 151 -5.94 -10.90 10.27
CA ALA A 151 -6.58 -10.81 11.59
C ALA A 151 -6.86 -12.19 12.21
N SER A 152 -6.98 -13.22 11.37
CA SER A 152 -7.15 -14.61 11.79
C SER A 152 -5.86 -15.45 11.77
N ALA A 153 -4.72 -14.81 11.47
CA ALA A 153 -3.41 -15.45 11.44
C ALA A 153 -2.65 -15.34 12.77
N GLY A 154 -1.49 -15.99 12.88
CA GLY A 154 -0.62 -15.87 14.05
C GLY A 154 0.05 -14.49 14.17
N GLN A 155 0.29 -13.84 13.03
CA GLN A 155 0.78 -12.47 12.92
C GLN A 155 -0.31 -11.59 12.32
N THR A 156 -0.85 -10.65 13.11
CA THR A 156 -2.09 -9.91 12.79
C THR A 156 -1.87 -8.49 12.28
N THR A 157 -0.63 -8.12 11.98
CA THR A 157 -0.29 -6.80 11.43
C THR A 157 -1.09 -6.50 10.15
N ASP A 158 -1.76 -5.33 10.09
CA ASP A 158 -2.29 -4.78 8.83
C ASP A 158 -1.11 -4.36 7.94
N VAL A 159 -0.66 -5.27 7.09
CA VAL A 159 0.51 -5.08 6.23
C VAL A 159 0.24 -4.00 5.17
N CYS A 160 -1.02 -3.85 4.72
CA CYS A 160 -1.38 -2.80 3.78
C CYS A 160 -1.20 -1.40 4.41
N GLY A 161 -1.66 -1.24 5.64
CA GLY A 161 -1.48 0.00 6.41
C GLY A 161 -0.02 0.33 6.66
N GLU A 162 0.75 -0.65 7.15
CA GLU A 162 2.17 -0.47 7.43
C GLU A 162 2.97 -0.19 6.13
N PHE A 163 2.65 -0.86 5.03
CA PHE A 163 3.30 -0.63 3.74
C PHE A 163 3.08 0.80 3.23
N VAL A 164 1.84 1.30 3.31
CA VAL A 164 1.50 2.67 2.92
C VAL A 164 2.23 3.69 3.81
N LYS A 165 2.27 3.46 5.13
CA LYS A 165 3.02 4.29 6.09
C LYS A 165 4.50 4.38 5.69
N GLN A 166 5.15 3.23 5.51
CA GLN A 166 6.57 3.16 5.21
C GLN A 166 6.91 3.74 3.83
N CYS A 167 6.08 3.50 2.81
CA CYS A 167 6.25 4.13 1.51
C CYS A 167 6.25 5.66 1.61
N ARG A 168 5.27 6.24 2.31
CA ARG A 168 5.15 7.70 2.48
C ARG A 168 6.36 8.31 3.21
N LEU A 169 6.85 7.65 4.25
CA LEU A 169 8.05 8.09 4.97
C LEU A 169 9.27 8.20 4.07
N HIS A 170 9.43 7.23 3.18
CA HIS A 170 10.55 7.17 2.27
C HIS A 170 10.34 8.01 0.98
N GLY A 171 9.18 8.66 0.83
CA GLY A 171 8.83 9.40 -0.38
C GLY A 171 8.62 8.47 -1.59
N ILE A 172 8.05 7.30 -1.34
CA ILE A 172 7.65 6.29 -2.33
C ILE A 172 6.13 6.36 -2.44
N ALA A 173 5.61 6.46 -3.66
CA ALA A 173 4.17 6.41 -3.93
C ALA A 173 3.65 4.97 -3.73
N PRO A 174 2.72 4.72 -2.77
CA PRO A 174 2.21 3.38 -2.53
C PRO A 174 1.17 2.97 -3.58
N GLY A 175 1.06 1.68 -3.83
CA GLY A 175 0.06 1.07 -4.70
C GLY A 175 -0.33 -0.31 -4.23
N PHE A 176 -1.49 -0.77 -4.69
CA PHE A 176 -2.04 -2.07 -4.32
C PHE A 176 -2.25 -2.96 -5.54
N TYR A 177 -1.76 -4.18 -5.42
CA TYR A 177 -2.09 -5.26 -6.32
C TYR A 177 -3.28 -6.05 -5.80
N TYR A 178 -4.21 -6.42 -6.68
CA TYR A 178 -5.34 -7.26 -6.36
C TYR A 178 -5.54 -8.34 -7.43
N CYS A 179 -5.36 -9.61 -7.06
CA CYS A 179 -5.68 -10.74 -7.92
C CYS A 179 -7.20 -10.94 -8.00
N LEU A 180 -7.79 -11.05 -9.19
CA LEU A 180 -9.20 -11.39 -9.37
C LEU A 180 -9.45 -12.91 -9.24
N TRP A 181 -10.66 -13.29 -8.83
CA TRP A 181 -11.07 -14.68 -8.58
C TRP A 181 -12.58 -14.85 -8.71
N GLY A 182 -13.10 -16.05 -8.44
CA GLY A 182 -14.54 -16.27 -8.28
C GLY A 182 -15.26 -16.65 -9.56
N GLY A 183 -14.60 -16.53 -10.71
CA GLY A 183 -15.07 -17.04 -11.99
C GLY A 183 -14.86 -18.54 -12.15
N LYS A 184 -15.36 -19.09 -13.27
CA LYS A 184 -15.29 -20.53 -13.59
C LYS A 184 -13.86 -21.08 -13.61
N ALA A 185 -12.89 -20.24 -14.00
CA ALA A 185 -11.50 -20.64 -14.19
C ALA A 185 -10.73 -20.81 -12.87
N TRP A 186 -11.10 -20.09 -11.80
CA TRP A 186 -10.34 -20.11 -10.56
C TRP A 186 -11.21 -19.78 -9.34
N MET A 187 -11.23 -20.70 -8.38
CA MET A 187 -11.97 -20.61 -7.11
C MET A 187 -13.40 -20.07 -7.27
N PRO A 188 -14.29 -20.76 -8.00
CA PRO A 188 -15.64 -20.25 -8.27
C PRO A 188 -16.39 -19.89 -7.00
N HIS A 189 -17.01 -18.70 -6.97
CA HIS A 189 -17.76 -18.24 -5.81
C HIS A 189 -19.01 -17.44 -6.22
N PRO A 190 -20.21 -17.80 -5.76
CA PRO A 190 -21.47 -17.24 -6.27
C PRO A 190 -21.64 -15.75 -5.95
N ASN A 191 -20.98 -15.24 -4.92
CA ASN A 191 -21.05 -13.84 -4.49
C ASN A 191 -19.74 -13.06 -4.77
N ALA A 192 -18.83 -13.62 -5.58
CA ALA A 192 -17.50 -13.05 -5.82
C ALA A 192 -17.53 -11.57 -6.26
N ARG A 193 -18.48 -11.19 -7.13
CA ARG A 193 -18.63 -9.81 -7.59
C ARG A 193 -18.75 -8.82 -6.41
N ALA A 194 -19.71 -9.06 -5.52
CA ALA A 194 -19.99 -8.16 -4.40
C ALA A 194 -18.81 -8.11 -3.42
N ILE A 195 -18.18 -9.26 -3.15
CA ILE A 195 -16.98 -9.34 -2.31
C ILE A 195 -15.82 -8.56 -2.92
N ILE A 196 -15.52 -8.74 -4.21
CA ILE A 196 -14.43 -8.04 -4.90
C ILE A 196 -14.65 -6.52 -4.84
N LEU A 197 -15.87 -6.05 -5.13
CA LEU A 197 -16.18 -4.61 -5.08
C LEU A 197 -16.07 -4.05 -3.65
N ALA A 198 -16.44 -4.82 -2.62
CA ALA A 198 -16.29 -4.41 -1.23
C ALA A 198 -14.81 -4.34 -0.83
N GLN A 199 -14.00 -5.34 -1.19
CA GLN A 199 -12.56 -5.36 -0.89
C GLN A 199 -11.80 -4.26 -1.63
N LEU A 200 -12.12 -4.00 -2.90
CA LEU A 200 -11.54 -2.86 -3.64
C LEU A 200 -11.93 -1.53 -3.00
N HIS A 201 -13.16 -1.40 -2.49
CA HIS A 201 -13.59 -0.21 -1.74
C HIS A 201 -12.82 -0.04 -0.43
N GLU A 202 -12.59 -1.12 0.34
CA GLU A 202 -11.76 -1.08 1.56
C GLU A 202 -10.36 -0.55 1.26
N LEU A 203 -9.68 -1.14 0.27
CA LEU A 203 -8.34 -0.72 -0.17
C LEU A 203 -8.32 0.74 -0.66
N ALA A 204 -9.35 1.16 -1.39
CA ALA A 204 -9.44 2.50 -1.95
C ALA A 204 -9.94 3.57 -0.97
N SER A 205 -10.43 3.22 0.22
CA SER A 205 -10.98 4.20 1.18
C SER A 205 -10.24 4.28 2.51
N ARG A 206 -9.61 3.20 2.98
CA ARG A 206 -9.04 3.13 4.33
C ARG A 206 -7.64 3.73 4.46
N TYR A 207 -6.87 3.74 3.38
CA TYR A 207 -5.42 3.99 3.44
C TYR A 207 -5.00 5.40 2.97
N GLY A 208 -5.95 6.34 2.83
CA GLY A 208 -5.69 7.67 2.27
C GLY A 208 -5.52 7.64 0.74
N GLU A 209 -4.74 8.57 0.17
CA GLU A 209 -4.45 8.55 -1.28
C GLU A 209 -3.56 7.36 -1.64
N VAL A 210 -4.05 6.52 -2.55
CA VAL A 210 -3.31 5.39 -3.14
C VAL A 210 -3.26 5.63 -4.65
N PRO A 211 -2.15 6.18 -5.18
CA PRO A 211 -2.08 6.63 -6.57
C PRO A 211 -1.98 5.50 -7.61
N TYR A 212 -1.90 4.23 -7.21
CA TYR A 212 -1.71 3.13 -8.17
C TYR A 212 -2.41 1.83 -7.75
N PHE A 213 -3.20 1.26 -8.67
CA PHE A 213 -3.86 -0.04 -8.50
C PHE A 213 -3.51 -0.98 -9.66
N TRP A 214 -3.02 -2.18 -9.31
CA TRP A 214 -2.60 -3.22 -10.24
C TRP A 214 -3.52 -4.43 -10.14
N ILE A 215 -4.39 -4.63 -11.13
CA ILE A 215 -5.45 -5.64 -11.07
C ILE A 215 -5.11 -6.84 -11.95
N ASP A 216 -4.91 -8.01 -11.33
CA ASP A 216 -4.49 -9.22 -12.04
C ASP A 216 -5.65 -10.15 -12.41
N MET A 217 -5.35 -11.11 -13.28
CA MET A 217 -6.13 -12.31 -13.53
C MET A 217 -7.55 -11.99 -14.01
N GLY A 218 -7.66 -11.09 -14.99
CA GLY A 218 -8.93 -10.73 -15.62
C GLY A 218 -9.68 -11.93 -16.26
N ASN A 219 -9.01 -13.07 -16.47
CA ASN A 219 -9.58 -14.35 -16.91
C ASN A 219 -10.18 -15.18 -15.75
N TRP A 220 -9.90 -14.83 -14.50
CA TRP A 220 -10.42 -15.49 -13.29
C TRP A 220 -11.57 -14.74 -12.63
N ARG A 221 -11.87 -13.51 -13.08
CA ARG A 221 -13.01 -12.71 -12.62
C ARG A 221 -14.34 -13.43 -12.82
N PRO A 222 -15.38 -13.15 -12.01
CA PRO A 222 -16.71 -13.67 -12.27
C PRO A 222 -17.30 -13.03 -13.53
N GLU A 223 -18.10 -13.79 -14.28
CA GLU A 223 -18.62 -13.35 -15.59
C GLU A 223 -19.44 -12.05 -15.48
N ASN A 224 -20.14 -11.88 -14.35
CA ASN A 224 -20.99 -10.73 -14.04
C ASN A 224 -20.23 -9.52 -13.47
N LEU A 225 -18.89 -9.51 -13.41
CA LEU A 225 -18.09 -8.33 -13.03
C LEU A 225 -17.25 -7.86 -14.22
N SER A 226 -17.63 -6.77 -14.86
CA SER A 226 -16.91 -6.26 -16.04
C SER A 226 -15.62 -5.52 -15.66
N PRO A 227 -14.61 -5.48 -16.56
CA PRO A 227 -13.42 -4.64 -16.38
C PRO A 227 -13.75 -3.16 -16.14
N GLN A 228 -14.80 -2.64 -16.79
CA GLN A 228 -15.26 -1.26 -16.61
C GLN A 228 -15.73 -0.99 -15.19
N GLU A 229 -16.47 -1.91 -14.57
CA GLU A 229 -16.94 -1.74 -13.19
C GLU A 229 -15.79 -1.76 -12.19
N ILE A 230 -14.79 -2.61 -12.40
CA ILE A 230 -13.58 -2.63 -11.59
C ILE A 230 -12.88 -1.28 -11.69
N TYR A 231 -12.63 -0.82 -12.92
CA TYR A 231 -11.98 0.47 -13.17
C TYR A 231 -12.75 1.66 -12.56
N ASP A 232 -14.06 1.71 -12.74
CA ASP A 232 -14.92 2.78 -12.23
C ASP A 232 -15.02 2.77 -10.70
N SER A 233 -15.14 1.59 -10.08
CA SER A 233 -15.18 1.48 -8.62
C SER A 233 -13.93 2.07 -7.96
N ILE A 234 -12.75 1.85 -8.55
CA ILE A 234 -11.49 2.40 -8.07
C ILE A 234 -11.41 3.90 -8.40
N ARG A 235 -11.61 4.30 -9.66
CA ARG A 235 -11.45 5.70 -10.11
C ARG A 235 -12.43 6.67 -9.49
N ASN A 236 -13.65 6.23 -9.20
CA ASN A 236 -14.63 7.08 -8.52
C ASN A 236 -14.31 7.28 -7.04
N GLN A 237 -13.57 6.36 -6.42
CA GLN A 237 -13.09 6.48 -5.04
C GLN A 237 -11.72 7.18 -4.95
N GLN A 238 -10.84 6.93 -5.93
CA GLN A 238 -9.48 7.48 -6.06
C GLN A 238 -9.32 8.11 -7.45
N PRO A 239 -9.79 9.36 -7.67
CA PRO A 239 -9.78 9.99 -9.00
C PRO A 239 -8.37 10.25 -9.56
N ARG A 240 -7.36 10.21 -8.70
CA ARG A 240 -5.93 10.37 -9.03
C ARG A 240 -5.19 9.03 -9.10
N ALA A 241 -5.87 7.89 -8.99
CA ALA A 241 -5.22 6.59 -9.16
C ALA A 241 -5.02 6.27 -10.63
N VAL A 242 -3.81 5.85 -10.99
CA VAL A 242 -3.57 5.07 -12.21
C VAL A 242 -4.06 3.65 -11.96
N VAL A 243 -4.87 3.10 -12.87
CA VAL A 243 -5.39 1.74 -12.75
C VAL A 243 -4.92 0.91 -13.94
N ILE A 244 -4.13 -0.12 -13.66
CA ILE A 244 -3.76 -1.12 -14.66
C ILE A 244 -4.61 -2.38 -14.48
N LEU A 245 -5.23 -2.82 -15.57
CA LEU A 245 -5.71 -4.19 -15.68
C LEU A 245 -4.65 -5.00 -16.42
N ASN A 246 -4.04 -5.96 -15.73
CA ASN A 246 -2.90 -6.71 -16.24
C ASN A 246 -3.20 -7.38 -17.57
N GLN A 247 -2.35 -7.16 -18.55
CA GLN A 247 -2.50 -7.68 -19.90
C GLN A 247 -1.90 -9.10 -20.05
N HIS A 248 -1.45 -9.70 -18.93
CA HIS A 248 -0.67 -10.94 -18.84
C HIS A 248 0.70 -10.82 -19.52
N ILE A 249 1.48 -11.90 -19.41
CA ILE A 249 2.70 -12.14 -20.16
C ILE A 249 2.48 -11.93 -21.68
N GLN A 250 3.01 -10.82 -22.22
CA GLN A 250 3.03 -10.46 -23.64
C GLN A 250 4.01 -9.30 -23.90
N ASP A 251 4.26 -8.92 -25.15
CA ASP A 251 5.11 -7.77 -25.51
C ASP A 251 4.39 -6.40 -25.43
N GLY A 252 3.17 -6.37 -24.90
CA GLY A 252 2.29 -5.21 -24.88
C GLY A 252 1.55 -4.94 -26.18
N GLY A 253 1.70 -5.75 -27.23
CA GLY A 253 1.06 -5.51 -28.53
C GLY A 253 -0.47 -5.60 -28.50
N ALA A 254 -1.05 -6.40 -27.61
CA ALA A 254 -2.48 -6.69 -27.56
C ALA A 254 -3.17 -6.12 -26.31
N ILE A 255 -4.34 -5.51 -26.50
CA ILE A 255 -5.23 -5.10 -25.40
C ILE A 255 -6.19 -6.26 -25.13
N ARG A 256 -5.99 -7.00 -24.04
CA ARG A 256 -6.84 -8.09 -23.57
C ARG A 256 -7.95 -7.61 -22.64
N TYR A 257 -7.65 -6.62 -21.79
CA TYR A 257 -8.61 -6.01 -20.88
C TYR A 257 -8.60 -4.50 -21.03
N PHE A 258 -9.80 -3.92 -21.08
CA PHE A 258 -10.03 -2.49 -21.23
C PHE A 258 -11.28 -2.09 -20.43
N PRO A 259 -11.32 -0.90 -19.79
CA PRO A 259 -10.30 0.17 -19.76
C PRO A 259 -9.03 -0.21 -18.98
N THR A 260 -7.90 0.42 -19.29
CA THR A 260 -6.64 0.34 -18.51
C THR A 260 -5.86 1.62 -18.78
N ASP A 261 -5.21 2.21 -17.78
CA ASP A 261 -4.38 3.41 -17.97
C ASP A 261 -3.01 3.11 -18.56
N VAL A 262 -2.52 1.88 -18.34
CA VAL A 262 -1.16 1.45 -18.65
C VAL A 262 -1.23 0.10 -19.38
N MET A 263 -0.35 -0.08 -20.38
CA MET A 263 -0.05 -1.38 -20.97
C MET A 263 1.12 -2.02 -20.24
N ASN A 264 1.15 -3.34 -20.20
CA ASN A 264 2.29 -4.04 -19.64
C ASN A 264 2.56 -5.36 -20.36
N GLY A 265 3.66 -6.00 -19.96
CA GLY A 265 4.11 -7.28 -20.49
C GLY A 265 4.65 -8.25 -19.45
N GLU A 266 4.63 -7.87 -18.17
CA GLU A 266 5.30 -8.56 -17.08
C GLU A 266 6.79 -8.74 -17.40
N VAL A 267 7.26 -9.99 -17.41
CA VAL A 267 8.64 -10.37 -17.69
C VAL A 267 9.03 -10.22 -19.16
N HIS A 268 8.11 -9.84 -20.05
CA HIS A 268 8.40 -9.60 -21.46
C HIS A 268 8.66 -8.13 -21.74
N LEU A 269 9.76 -7.89 -22.47
CA LEU A 269 10.12 -6.56 -22.95
C LEU A 269 9.11 -6.06 -24.00
N PRO A 270 9.01 -4.73 -24.20
CA PRO A 270 8.30 -4.19 -25.34
C PRO A 270 8.87 -4.72 -26.67
N PRO A 271 8.13 -4.59 -27.78
CA PRO A 271 8.55 -5.12 -29.08
C PRO A 271 9.87 -4.48 -29.52
N GLU A 272 10.65 -5.17 -30.37
CA GLU A 272 11.93 -4.63 -30.85
C GLU A 272 11.78 -3.29 -31.59
N GLY A 273 10.64 -3.09 -32.28
CA GLY A 273 10.29 -1.82 -32.92
C GLY A 273 9.80 -0.72 -31.97
N GLY A 274 9.77 -0.98 -30.66
CA GLY A 274 9.33 -0.06 -29.62
C GLY A 274 7.83 -0.13 -29.30
N HIS A 275 7.48 0.30 -28.09
CA HIS A 275 6.10 0.39 -27.63
C HIS A 275 5.30 1.45 -28.39
N ARG A 276 4.05 1.11 -28.72
CA ARG A 276 3.08 2.04 -29.29
C ARG A 276 2.16 2.58 -28.19
N ALA A 277 2.50 3.75 -27.65
CA ALA A 277 1.74 4.37 -26.57
C ALA A 277 0.36 4.87 -27.00
N PHE A 278 0.19 5.37 -28.24
CA PHE A 278 -1.11 5.80 -28.73
C PHE A 278 -1.85 4.66 -29.45
N ARG A 279 -3.06 4.36 -28.97
CA ARG A 279 -3.90 3.25 -29.49
C ARG A 279 -5.33 3.69 -29.72
N ARG A 280 -6.04 2.97 -30.59
CA ARG A 280 -7.48 3.15 -30.79
C ARG A 280 -8.27 1.98 -30.23
N VAL A 281 -9.29 2.27 -29.43
CA VAL A 281 -10.23 1.29 -28.87
C VAL A 281 -11.64 1.83 -29.08
N GLY A 282 -12.49 1.09 -29.79
CA GLY A 282 -13.86 1.55 -30.09
C GLY A 282 -13.93 2.85 -30.90
N GLY A 283 -12.93 3.13 -31.75
CA GLY A 283 -12.84 4.37 -32.53
C GLY A 283 -12.11 5.52 -31.82
N GLU A 284 -12.10 5.53 -30.49
CA GLU A 284 -11.47 6.55 -29.66
C GLU A 284 -9.96 6.33 -29.50
N ARG A 285 -9.19 7.42 -29.39
CA ARG A 285 -7.74 7.39 -29.20
C ARG A 285 -7.39 7.52 -27.72
N TYR A 286 -6.50 6.65 -27.24
CA TYR A 286 -5.98 6.64 -25.88
C TYR A 286 -4.46 6.69 -25.86
N TYR A 287 -3.90 7.27 -24.81
CA TYR A 287 -2.48 7.23 -24.46
C TYR A 287 -2.28 6.20 -23.34
N LEU A 288 -1.64 5.09 -23.68
CA LEU A 288 -1.40 3.94 -22.82
C LEU A 288 0.12 3.70 -22.77
N PRO A 289 0.87 4.31 -21.83
CA PRO A 289 2.30 4.06 -21.67
C PRO A 289 2.57 2.60 -21.26
N PHE A 290 3.84 2.20 -21.25
CA PHE A 290 4.22 0.82 -20.94
C PHE A 290 4.97 0.72 -19.62
N GLU A 291 4.56 -0.22 -18.77
CA GLU A 291 5.30 -0.68 -17.60
C GLU A 291 5.93 -2.05 -17.89
N PHE A 292 7.22 -2.21 -17.57
CA PHE A 292 7.92 -3.48 -17.64
C PHE A 292 8.12 -4.05 -16.22
N GLU A 293 7.72 -5.30 -15.99
CA GLU A 293 7.74 -5.91 -14.65
C GLU A 293 8.63 -7.14 -14.58
N PRO A 294 9.97 -6.96 -14.54
CA PRO A 294 10.90 -8.06 -14.35
C PRO A 294 10.82 -8.60 -12.92
N VAL A 295 11.12 -9.89 -12.79
CA VAL A 295 11.35 -10.56 -11.51
C VAL A 295 12.79 -10.40 -11.04
N SER A 296 13.01 -10.17 -9.74
CA SER A 296 14.37 -10.10 -9.17
C SER A 296 14.95 -11.46 -8.79
N GLN A 297 14.18 -12.54 -8.89
CA GLN A 297 14.57 -13.87 -8.42
C GLN A 297 14.31 -14.95 -9.47
N ARG A 298 15.03 -16.06 -9.36
CA ARG A 298 14.88 -17.25 -10.21
C ARG A 298 14.96 -18.52 -9.38
N ILE A 299 14.21 -19.53 -9.78
CA ILE A 299 14.29 -20.91 -9.27
C ILE A 299 15.25 -21.74 -10.13
N ALA A 300 15.74 -22.87 -9.59
CA ALA A 300 16.70 -23.72 -10.28
C ALA A 300 16.20 -24.21 -11.65
N LYS A 301 17.17 -24.35 -12.58
CA LYS A 301 16.97 -24.83 -13.96
C LYS A 301 16.32 -26.22 -13.94
N GLY A 302 15.20 -26.39 -14.66
CA GLY A 302 14.41 -27.63 -14.68
C GLY A 302 13.09 -27.55 -13.91
N THR A 303 12.87 -26.48 -13.15
CA THR A 303 11.54 -26.17 -12.59
C THR A 303 10.72 -25.42 -13.64
N THR A 304 9.75 -26.09 -14.25
CA THR A 304 8.80 -25.44 -15.16
C THR A 304 7.69 -24.76 -14.36
N THR A 305 7.55 -23.45 -14.50
CA THR A 305 6.25 -22.80 -14.29
C THR A 305 5.37 -23.08 -15.53
N PRO A 306 4.03 -22.91 -15.46
CA PRO A 306 3.16 -23.05 -16.63
C PRO A 306 3.53 -22.15 -17.83
N TRP A 307 4.44 -21.18 -17.64
CA TRP A 307 4.82 -20.15 -18.60
C TRP A 307 6.26 -20.27 -19.09
N GLY A 308 6.92 -21.40 -18.78
CA GLY A 308 8.30 -21.69 -19.16
C GLY A 308 9.27 -21.68 -17.96
N PRO A 309 10.57 -21.95 -18.19
CA PRO A 309 11.58 -21.61 -17.21
C PRO A 309 11.66 -20.08 -17.10
N VAL A 310 12.29 -19.60 -16.02
CA VAL A 310 12.67 -18.19 -15.77
C VAL A 310 11.67 -17.42 -14.89
N GLY A 311 12.18 -16.97 -13.73
CA GLY A 311 11.49 -16.04 -12.83
C GLY A 311 10.76 -16.66 -11.65
N ALA A 312 10.81 -16.01 -10.49
CA ALA A 312 9.96 -16.28 -9.34
C ALA A 312 9.47 -14.94 -8.77
N TRP A 313 8.15 -14.80 -8.65
CA TRP A 313 7.54 -13.63 -8.05
C TRP A 313 7.64 -13.70 -6.53
N PHE A 314 7.46 -14.88 -5.94
CA PHE A 314 7.54 -15.09 -4.50
C PHE A 314 8.85 -15.79 -4.13
N THR A 315 9.37 -15.53 -2.93
CA THR A 315 10.48 -16.33 -2.39
C THR A 315 9.94 -17.69 -1.97
N VAL A 316 10.00 -18.62 -2.90
CA VAL A 316 9.61 -20.01 -2.71
C VAL A 316 10.78 -20.94 -3.02
N ARG A 317 10.77 -22.13 -2.43
CA ARG A 317 11.75 -23.20 -2.68
C ARG A 317 13.19 -22.70 -2.50
N ASP A 318 14.07 -22.99 -3.45
CA ASP A 318 15.48 -22.63 -3.49
C ASP A 318 15.75 -21.37 -4.33
N SER A 319 14.73 -20.51 -4.54
CA SER A 319 14.86 -19.28 -5.33
C SER A 319 16.10 -18.47 -4.93
N LYS A 320 16.80 -17.93 -5.92
CA LYS A 320 18.00 -17.10 -5.75
C LYS A 320 17.82 -15.77 -6.46
N PRO A 321 18.42 -14.68 -5.94
CA PRO A 321 18.39 -13.42 -6.64
C PRO A 321 19.06 -13.52 -8.01
N ILE A 322 18.53 -12.75 -8.96
CA ILE A 322 19.15 -12.49 -10.26
C ILE A 322 20.24 -11.42 -10.05
N PRO A 323 21.42 -11.58 -10.64
CA PRO A 323 22.47 -10.57 -10.57
C PRO A 323 21.99 -9.19 -11.05
N ALA A 324 22.39 -8.14 -10.33
CA ALA A 324 22.05 -6.75 -10.62
C ALA A 324 22.38 -6.34 -12.06
N LYS A 325 23.48 -6.86 -12.61
CA LYS A 325 23.91 -6.60 -13.99
C LYS A 325 22.92 -7.12 -15.03
N ASP A 326 22.35 -8.31 -14.81
CA ASP A 326 21.37 -8.91 -15.72
C ASP A 326 20.06 -8.10 -15.70
N LEU A 327 19.60 -7.75 -14.49
CA LEU A 327 18.43 -6.89 -14.29
C LEU A 327 18.63 -5.51 -14.96
N PHE A 328 19.81 -4.91 -14.76
CA PHE A 328 20.18 -3.63 -15.37
C PHE A 328 20.12 -3.67 -16.91
N ASP A 329 20.65 -4.74 -17.53
CA ASP A 329 20.62 -4.88 -18.98
C ASP A 329 19.20 -4.97 -19.54
N TRP A 330 18.31 -5.72 -18.86
CA TRP A 330 16.90 -5.80 -19.23
C TRP A 330 16.17 -4.47 -19.06
N ILE A 331 16.39 -3.78 -17.93
CA ILE A 331 15.78 -2.48 -17.65
C ILE A 331 16.21 -1.44 -18.70
N ARG A 332 17.50 -1.39 -19.03
CA ARG A 332 18.01 -0.50 -20.07
C ARG A 332 17.38 -0.82 -21.43
N GLN A 333 17.20 -2.11 -21.74
CA GLN A 333 16.55 -2.53 -22.97
C GLN A 333 15.06 -2.17 -22.99
N ALA A 334 14.35 -2.28 -21.88
CA ALA A 334 12.96 -1.87 -21.77
C ALA A 334 12.78 -0.37 -22.04
N TYR A 335 13.60 0.47 -21.40
CA TYR A 335 13.58 1.91 -21.65
C TYR A 335 13.95 2.26 -23.10
N ALA A 336 14.95 1.59 -23.68
CA ALA A 336 15.30 1.79 -25.08
C ALA A 336 14.17 1.41 -26.06
N ARG A 337 13.25 0.53 -25.64
CA ARG A 337 12.06 0.13 -26.39
C ARG A 337 10.79 0.87 -25.98
N GLY A 338 10.91 1.98 -25.23
CA GLY A 338 9.80 2.86 -24.92
C GLY A 338 8.95 2.46 -23.71
N ALA A 339 9.48 1.63 -22.80
CA ALA A 339 8.92 1.52 -21.46
C ALA A 339 9.03 2.88 -20.75
N SER A 340 7.94 3.33 -20.14
CA SER A 340 7.93 4.55 -19.32
C SER A 340 8.41 4.23 -17.92
N ASN A 341 7.93 3.12 -17.35
CA ASN A 341 8.28 2.69 -16.00
C ASN A 341 8.75 1.23 -15.97
N VAL A 342 9.46 0.90 -14.90
CA VAL A 342 9.80 -0.47 -14.51
C VAL A 342 9.31 -0.72 -13.09
N LEU A 343 8.54 -1.79 -12.92
CA LEU A 343 8.09 -2.29 -11.62
C LEU A 343 8.80 -3.63 -11.32
N LEU A 344 9.98 -3.55 -10.70
CA LEU A 344 10.81 -4.71 -10.40
C LEU A 344 10.21 -5.49 -9.23
N SER A 345 9.89 -6.78 -9.42
CA SER A 345 9.43 -7.61 -8.32
C SER A 345 10.50 -7.84 -7.26
N LEU A 346 10.08 -7.70 -6.01
CA LEU A 346 10.81 -7.89 -4.77
C LEU A 346 10.03 -8.89 -3.94
N ALA A 347 10.70 -9.92 -3.43
CA ALA A 347 10.02 -10.95 -2.65
C ALA A 347 10.70 -11.10 -1.29
N PRO A 348 10.09 -10.58 -0.22
CA PRO A 348 10.45 -10.96 1.15
C PRO A 348 10.28 -12.48 1.33
N ASP A 349 11.09 -13.07 2.21
CA ASP A 349 11.02 -14.49 2.51
C ASP A 349 9.94 -14.83 3.55
N HIS A 350 9.80 -16.12 3.88
CA HIS A 350 8.82 -16.60 4.86
C HIS A 350 8.99 -16.01 6.27
N THR A 351 10.15 -15.44 6.61
CA THR A 351 10.30 -14.72 7.89
C THR A 351 9.54 -13.40 7.86
N GLY A 352 9.28 -12.83 6.68
CA GLY A 352 8.69 -11.50 6.50
C GLY A 352 9.73 -10.39 6.29
N ALA A 353 11.01 -10.73 6.16
CA ALA A 353 12.08 -9.81 5.81
C ALA A 353 12.62 -10.08 4.40
N MET A 354 13.24 -9.08 3.76
CA MET A 354 14.03 -9.33 2.55
C MET A 354 15.32 -10.06 2.91
N ARG A 355 15.76 -10.99 2.06
CA ARG A 355 17.03 -11.68 2.28
C ARG A 355 18.18 -10.70 2.04
N ALA A 356 19.25 -10.84 2.81
CA ALA A 356 20.43 -9.99 2.67
C ALA A 356 20.99 -9.99 1.23
N ASP A 357 20.89 -11.11 0.52
CA ASP A 357 21.37 -11.23 -0.86
C ASP A 357 20.50 -10.45 -1.85
N ASP A 358 19.17 -10.44 -1.64
CA ASP A 358 18.25 -9.65 -2.47
C ASP A 358 18.51 -8.15 -2.27
N VAL A 359 18.68 -7.71 -1.02
CA VAL A 359 19.02 -6.32 -0.69
C VAL A 359 20.33 -5.89 -1.35
N ARG A 360 21.38 -6.73 -1.29
CA ARG A 360 22.66 -6.42 -1.95
C ARG A 360 22.54 -6.30 -3.47
N GLN A 361 21.78 -7.18 -4.13
CA GLN A 361 21.57 -7.06 -5.58
C GLN A 361 20.74 -5.81 -5.93
N LEU A 362 19.75 -5.49 -5.11
CA LEU A 362 18.90 -4.32 -5.31
C LEU A 362 19.70 -3.01 -5.13
N GLU A 363 20.56 -2.93 -4.12
CA GLU A 363 21.47 -1.80 -3.93
C GLU A 363 22.46 -1.63 -5.08
N GLU A 364 23.05 -2.74 -5.56
CA GLU A 364 23.96 -2.72 -6.69
C GLU A 364 23.25 -2.29 -7.99
N LEU A 365 22.03 -2.76 -8.21
CA LEU A 365 21.20 -2.32 -9.33
C LEU A 365 20.95 -0.81 -9.27
N GLY A 366 20.60 -0.28 -8.10
CA GLY A 366 20.44 1.16 -7.88
C GLY A 366 21.70 1.95 -8.24
N LYS A 367 22.89 1.46 -7.89
CA LYS A 367 24.17 2.08 -8.29
C LYS A 367 24.36 2.07 -9.80
N LEU A 368 24.16 0.93 -10.46
CA LEU A 368 24.29 0.80 -11.92
C LEU A 368 23.32 1.75 -12.64
N MET A 369 22.07 1.84 -12.19
CA MET A 369 21.07 2.74 -12.78
C MET A 369 21.45 4.22 -12.62
N ARG A 370 22.01 4.63 -11.47
CA ARG A 370 22.52 6.00 -11.26
C ARG A 370 23.75 6.30 -12.11
N GLN A 371 24.71 5.37 -12.17
CA GLN A 371 25.92 5.52 -13.01
C GLN A 371 25.58 5.67 -14.50
N ALA A 372 24.50 5.02 -14.95
CA ALA A 372 23.99 5.12 -16.31
C ALA A 372 23.10 6.35 -16.57
N GLY A 373 22.85 7.20 -15.55
CA GLY A 373 21.96 8.35 -15.66
C GLY A 373 20.47 8.00 -15.84
N LEU A 374 20.08 6.75 -15.54
CA LEU A 374 18.67 6.30 -15.59
C LEU A 374 17.88 6.71 -14.33
N LEU A 375 18.59 6.96 -13.23
CA LEU A 375 18.05 7.51 -12.00
C LEU A 375 18.85 8.74 -11.58
N GLU A 376 18.18 9.66 -10.89
CA GLU A 376 18.85 10.80 -10.26
C GLU A 376 19.90 10.32 -9.26
N VAL A 377 21.06 10.98 -9.25
CA VAL A 377 22.06 10.80 -8.20
C VAL A 377 21.55 11.60 -6.99
N PRO A 378 21.25 10.95 -5.85
CA PRO A 378 20.86 11.68 -4.66
C PRO A 378 22.06 12.56 -4.23
N PRO A 379 21.83 13.77 -3.72
CA PRO A 379 22.90 14.55 -3.11
C PRO A 379 23.60 13.68 -2.04
N PRO A 380 24.91 13.88 -1.79
CA PRO A 380 25.62 13.12 -0.77
C PRO A 380 24.81 13.16 0.52
N ALA A 381 24.53 11.98 1.07
CA ALA A 381 23.73 11.86 2.27
C ALA A 381 24.49 12.54 3.42
N SER A 382 24.05 13.74 3.80
CA SER A 382 24.21 14.18 5.17
C SER A 382 23.58 13.09 6.06
N PRO A 383 24.18 12.69 7.18
CA PRO A 383 23.51 11.80 8.13
C PRO A 383 22.11 12.36 8.39
N PRO A 384 21.04 11.54 8.44
CA PRO A 384 19.70 12.04 8.68
C PRO A 384 19.76 12.86 9.97
N ALA A 385 19.66 14.18 9.83
CA ALA A 385 19.66 15.06 10.97
C ALA A 385 18.43 14.65 11.79
N GLU A 386 18.65 14.21 13.03
CA GLU A 386 17.54 13.95 13.95
C GLU A 386 16.76 15.25 14.12
N SER A 387 15.43 15.16 14.15
CA SER A 387 14.60 16.34 14.37
C SER A 387 14.96 16.97 15.72
N LEU A 388 15.24 18.27 15.72
CA LEU A 388 15.48 19.05 16.93
C LEU A 388 14.26 19.05 17.87
N ALA A 389 13.09 18.77 17.31
CA ALA A 389 11.81 18.70 18.01
C ALA A 389 11.49 17.29 18.55
N LEU A 390 12.28 16.26 18.24
CA LEU A 390 12.00 14.88 18.67
C LEU A 390 11.96 14.76 20.21
N GLY A 391 10.87 14.20 20.74
CA GLY A 391 10.63 13.99 22.16
C GLY A 391 10.54 15.28 22.99
N LYS A 392 10.30 16.44 22.35
CA LYS A 392 10.21 17.73 23.03
C LYS A 392 8.81 18.01 23.56
N LEU A 393 8.73 18.92 24.53
CA LEU A 393 7.45 19.28 25.15
C LEU A 393 6.57 20.00 24.13
N ALA A 394 5.37 19.48 23.90
CA ALA A 394 4.45 19.96 22.90
C ALA A 394 3.14 20.50 23.50
N ARG A 395 2.52 21.45 22.79
CA ARG A 395 1.21 22.03 23.11
C ARG A 395 0.41 22.22 21.83
N ALA A 396 -0.90 22.31 21.94
CA ALA A 396 -1.76 22.63 20.80
C ALA A 396 -2.95 23.49 21.20
N SER A 397 -3.60 24.09 20.20
CA SER A 397 -4.85 24.84 20.36
C SER A 397 -6.01 24.00 20.90
N GLY A 398 -5.92 22.68 20.75
CA GLY A 398 -6.89 21.71 21.24
C GLY A 398 -6.58 20.32 20.70
N VAL A 399 -7.32 19.34 21.19
CA VAL A 399 -7.20 17.93 20.82
C VAL A 399 -8.59 17.39 20.48
N TRP A 400 -8.69 16.63 19.38
CA TRP A 400 -9.92 16.00 18.94
C TRP A 400 -10.58 15.23 20.09
N GLN A 401 -11.82 15.62 20.43
CA GLN A 401 -12.60 15.05 21.54
C GLN A 401 -11.87 14.98 22.89
N GLY A 402 -10.82 15.80 23.08
CA GLY A 402 -9.98 15.76 24.29
C GLY A 402 -9.17 14.47 24.46
N ASN A 403 -9.04 13.64 23.43
CA ASN A 403 -8.32 12.36 23.49
C ASN A 403 -6.80 12.56 23.42
N ILE A 404 -6.22 13.10 24.50
CA ILE A 404 -4.79 13.42 24.59
C ILE A 404 -3.92 12.16 24.44
N GLN A 405 -4.39 11.00 24.89
CA GLN A 405 -3.59 9.76 24.84
C GLN A 405 -3.34 9.25 23.42
N GLN A 406 -4.27 9.46 22.49
CA GLN A 406 -4.17 8.93 21.12
C GLN A 406 -3.99 10.02 20.06
N LEU A 407 -4.30 11.28 20.39
CA LEU A 407 -4.32 12.40 19.45
C LEU A 407 -3.61 13.65 20.01
N GLY A 408 -2.81 13.47 21.07
CA GLY A 408 -2.08 14.53 21.75
C GLY A 408 -1.05 15.24 20.88
N PRO A 409 -0.61 16.45 21.28
CA PRO A 409 0.39 17.21 20.53
C PRO A 409 1.77 16.56 20.50
N ASP A 410 2.12 15.80 21.53
CA ASP A 410 3.39 15.06 21.66
C ASP A 410 3.57 13.99 20.59
N LEU A 411 2.47 13.41 20.12
CA LEU A 411 2.45 12.41 19.05
C LEU A 411 2.82 12.94 17.67
N ALA A 412 2.96 14.26 17.50
CA ALA A 412 3.50 14.85 16.27
C ALA A 412 5.01 15.09 16.34
N PHE A 413 5.65 14.68 17.43
CA PHE A 413 7.06 14.87 17.73
C PHE A 413 7.71 13.62 18.34
N ASP A 414 7.09 12.44 18.24
CA ASP A 414 7.59 11.19 18.80
C ASP A 414 8.42 10.38 17.79
N GLY A 415 8.39 10.77 16.51
CA GLY A 415 9.09 10.06 15.44
C GLY A 415 8.36 8.81 14.98
N ASP A 416 7.14 8.55 15.47
CA ASP A 416 6.27 7.47 15.00
C ASP A 416 5.23 8.02 14.03
N PRO A 417 5.37 7.77 12.72
CA PRO A 417 4.46 8.32 11.72
C PRO A 417 3.10 7.60 11.66
N ALA A 418 2.80 6.70 12.61
CA ALA A 418 1.45 6.15 12.82
C ALA A 418 0.69 6.85 13.95
N THR A 419 1.35 7.66 14.76
CA THR A 419 0.70 8.49 15.78
C THR A 419 0.59 9.92 15.26
N ARG A 420 -0.38 10.67 15.78
CA ARG A 420 -0.69 12.01 15.24
C ARG A 420 -1.24 12.93 16.29
N TRP A 421 -1.04 14.22 16.07
CA TRP A 421 -1.91 15.22 16.65
C TRP A 421 -3.20 15.35 15.82
N GLY A 422 -4.35 15.40 16.50
CA GLY A 422 -5.64 15.78 15.91
C GLY A 422 -6.15 17.06 16.55
N GLY A 423 -6.40 18.10 15.75
CA GLY A 423 -6.92 19.38 16.23
C GLY A 423 -8.34 19.30 16.80
N THR A 424 -8.85 20.45 17.28
CA THR A 424 -10.20 20.56 17.85
C THR A 424 -11.28 20.11 16.87
N GLU A 425 -12.19 19.26 17.33
CA GLU A 425 -13.33 18.77 16.54
C GLU A 425 -14.14 19.94 15.94
N GLY A 426 -14.46 19.83 14.66
CA GLY A 426 -15.19 20.86 13.89
C GLY A 426 -14.38 22.12 13.54
N SER A 427 -13.15 22.29 14.05
CA SER A 427 -12.32 23.45 13.75
C SER A 427 -11.56 23.27 12.44
N LYS A 428 -11.65 24.26 11.54
CA LYS A 428 -10.88 24.33 10.28
C LYS A 428 -9.56 25.11 10.41
N ALA A 429 -9.10 25.28 11.65
CA ALA A 429 -7.86 25.94 12.00
C ALA A 429 -7.31 25.35 13.31
N GLY A 430 -6.02 25.49 13.55
CA GLY A 430 -5.38 25.03 14.78
C GLY A 430 -3.87 25.27 14.77
N TRP A 431 -3.26 25.25 15.96
CA TRP A 431 -1.81 25.36 16.08
C TRP A 431 -1.24 24.22 16.91
N LEU A 432 -0.02 23.82 16.56
CA LEU A 432 0.79 22.80 17.21
C LEU A 432 2.17 23.40 17.51
N GLU A 433 2.52 23.50 18.78
CA GLU A 433 3.71 24.16 19.32
C GLU A 433 4.66 23.15 19.95
N VAL A 434 5.96 23.42 19.84
CA VAL A 434 7.03 22.67 20.50
C VAL A 434 7.99 23.61 21.22
N ASP A 435 8.39 23.21 22.44
CA ASP A 435 9.45 23.82 23.21
C ASP A 435 10.75 23.01 23.09
N LEU A 436 11.73 23.55 22.36
CA LEU A 436 13.03 22.91 22.14
C LEU A 436 13.89 22.82 23.41
N GLY A 437 13.46 23.44 24.51
CA GLY A 437 14.13 23.48 25.81
C GLY A 437 15.22 24.55 25.92
N ARG A 438 15.83 24.95 24.80
CA ARG A 438 16.81 26.03 24.69
C ARG A 438 16.69 26.74 23.35
N GLU A 439 17.21 27.97 23.28
CA GLU A 439 17.34 28.64 21.98
C GLU A 439 18.17 27.80 21.02
N THR A 440 17.56 27.46 19.88
CA THR A 440 18.17 26.63 18.85
C THR A 440 17.94 27.29 17.50
N THR A 441 18.95 27.25 16.63
CA THR A 441 18.82 27.76 15.26
C THR A 441 18.15 26.70 14.40
N VAL A 442 17.07 27.08 13.72
CA VAL A 442 16.28 26.23 12.83
C VAL A 442 16.17 26.92 11.48
N SER A 443 16.31 26.19 10.38
CA SER A 443 16.20 26.72 9.02
C SER A 443 15.38 25.84 8.07
N ARG A 444 14.85 24.73 8.60
CA ARG A 444 14.09 23.77 7.81
C ARG A 444 13.05 23.07 8.66
N ALA A 445 11.88 22.83 8.09
CA ALA A 445 10.86 21.98 8.68
C ALA A 445 10.39 20.91 7.69
N VAL A 446 10.02 19.74 8.21
CA VAL A 446 9.31 18.70 7.46
C VAL A 446 7.99 18.44 8.18
N ILE A 447 6.90 18.44 7.43
CA ILE A 447 5.54 18.25 7.94
C ILE A 447 4.91 17.07 7.22
N LEU A 448 4.37 16.11 7.97
CA LEU A 448 3.60 14.98 7.43
C LEU A 448 2.13 15.17 7.84
N GLU A 449 1.24 15.37 6.87
CA GLU A 449 -0.18 15.58 7.13
C GLU A 449 -0.96 14.25 7.18
N GLY A 450 -1.93 14.17 8.10
CA GLY A 450 -2.96 13.14 8.21
C GLY A 450 -3.58 12.76 6.88
N TRP A 451 -4.11 13.80 6.26
CA TRP A 451 -4.93 13.81 5.06
C TRP A 451 -4.74 15.16 4.38
N ASP A 452 -4.85 15.26 3.06
CA ASP A 452 -4.73 16.54 2.34
C ASP A 452 -5.89 17.49 2.68
N ARG A 453 -5.73 18.25 3.77
CA ARG A 453 -6.77 19.11 4.33
C ARG A 453 -6.35 20.56 4.40
N THR A 454 -5.09 20.83 4.68
CA THR A 454 -4.57 22.19 4.89
C THR A 454 -4.58 22.99 3.58
N ARG A 455 -5.06 24.24 3.66
CA ARG A 455 -5.11 25.19 2.53
C ARG A 455 -4.33 26.47 2.81
N LYS A 456 -4.02 26.74 4.08
CA LYS A 456 -3.09 27.80 4.49
C LYS A 456 -2.45 27.49 5.83
N PHE A 457 -1.12 27.60 5.90
CA PHE A 457 -0.37 27.43 7.13
C PHE A 457 0.84 28.37 7.21
N ALA A 458 1.35 28.55 8.43
CA ALA A 458 2.62 29.20 8.70
C ALA A 458 3.46 28.39 9.68
N ILE A 459 4.77 28.36 9.47
CA ILE A 459 5.74 27.92 10.47
C ILE A 459 6.18 29.17 11.21
N GLN A 460 5.96 29.20 12.51
CA GLN A 460 6.15 30.38 13.34
C GLN A 460 7.14 30.10 14.47
N TYR A 461 7.76 31.17 14.97
CA TYR A 461 8.67 31.14 16.11
C TYR A 461 8.31 32.25 17.09
N TRP A 462 8.58 32.03 18.37
CA TRP A 462 8.33 33.03 19.41
C TRP A 462 9.55 33.94 19.60
N ALA A 463 9.38 35.22 19.32
CA ALA A 463 10.41 36.25 19.53
C ALA A 463 9.75 37.61 19.82
N ASP A 464 10.40 38.45 20.63
CA ASP A 464 9.89 39.77 21.00
C ASP A 464 8.45 39.75 21.55
N ARG A 465 8.12 38.71 22.33
CA ARG A 465 6.78 38.48 22.93
C ARG A 465 5.64 38.33 21.91
N GLN A 466 5.95 37.90 20.69
CA GLN A 466 4.96 37.61 19.66
C GLN A 466 5.39 36.43 18.77
N TRP A 467 4.41 35.84 18.09
CA TRP A 467 4.68 34.85 17.05
C TRP A 467 5.04 35.56 15.76
N LYS A 468 6.16 35.16 15.15
CA LYS A 468 6.62 35.65 13.85
C LYS A 468 6.69 34.50 12.86
N ASP A 469 6.42 34.78 11.59
CA ASP A 469 6.49 33.78 10.52
C ASP A 469 7.95 33.55 10.11
N ALA A 470 8.39 32.30 10.16
CA ALA A 470 9.61 31.85 9.51
C ALA A 470 9.34 31.49 8.04
N ALA A 471 8.17 30.88 7.78
CA ALA A 471 7.70 30.54 6.44
C ALA A 471 6.17 30.41 6.42
N ALA A 472 5.58 30.46 5.23
CA ALA A 472 4.16 30.22 5.00
C ALA A 472 3.96 29.33 3.76
N GLY A 473 2.82 28.63 3.71
CA GLY A 473 2.45 27.75 2.60
C GLY A 473 0.94 27.58 2.48
N THR A 474 0.51 26.91 1.42
CA THR A 474 -0.90 26.64 1.14
C THR A 474 -1.27 25.19 1.50
N THR A 475 -0.77 24.22 0.75
CA THR A 475 -1.06 22.79 0.97
C THR A 475 0.14 22.09 1.60
N ILE A 476 -0.11 21.17 2.55
CA ILE A 476 0.92 20.32 3.14
C ILE A 476 0.96 18.98 2.39
N GLY A 477 -0.16 18.26 2.33
CA GLY A 477 -0.24 16.95 1.69
C GLY A 477 0.56 15.89 2.47
N ALA A 478 0.84 14.74 1.85
CA ALA A 478 1.48 13.61 2.55
C ALA A 478 2.85 13.95 3.16
N ARG A 479 3.62 14.85 2.52
CA ARG A 479 4.90 15.36 3.01
C ARG A 479 5.18 16.74 2.41
N CYS A 480 5.43 17.72 3.27
CA CYS A 480 5.89 19.04 2.90
C CYS A 480 7.25 19.31 3.53
N GLU A 481 8.22 19.77 2.75
CA GLU A 481 9.51 20.24 3.26
C GLU A 481 9.65 21.73 2.95
N VAL A 482 9.91 22.53 3.99
CA VAL A 482 9.99 23.99 3.88
C VAL A 482 11.34 24.45 4.42
N LYS A 483 12.14 25.08 3.56
CA LYS A 483 13.39 25.77 3.94
C LYS A 483 13.11 27.26 4.15
N PHE A 484 13.76 27.86 5.14
CA PHE A 484 13.63 29.28 5.47
C PHE A 484 14.94 29.85 6.04
N PRO A 485 15.14 31.18 6.04
CA PRO A 485 16.32 31.79 6.64
C PRO A 485 16.51 31.31 8.09
N PRO A 486 17.75 31.00 8.54
CA PRO A 486 17.98 30.51 9.89
C PRO A 486 17.39 31.43 10.96
N VAL A 487 16.51 30.88 11.79
CA VAL A 487 15.87 31.56 12.92
C VAL A 487 16.32 30.92 14.22
N LYS A 488 16.76 31.75 15.17
CA LYS A 488 17.11 31.32 16.52
C LYS A 488 15.94 31.58 17.47
N ALA A 489 15.34 30.51 18.01
CA ALA A 489 14.27 30.61 18.99
C ALA A 489 14.21 29.35 19.86
N ARG A 490 13.47 29.42 20.98
CA ARG A 490 13.16 28.26 21.83
C ARG A 490 11.83 27.60 21.46
N LEU A 491 10.81 28.41 21.14
CA LEU A 491 9.48 27.92 20.80
C LEU A 491 9.23 28.07 19.30
N PHE A 492 8.70 27.01 18.71
CA PHE A 492 8.25 26.97 17.33
C PHE A 492 6.84 26.41 17.28
N ARG A 493 6.04 26.81 16.28
CA ARG A 493 4.73 26.21 16.04
C ARG A 493 4.38 26.11 14.57
N LEU A 494 3.61 25.09 14.21
CA LEU A 494 2.84 25.03 12.98
C LEU A 494 1.48 25.66 13.26
N ASN A 495 1.13 26.69 12.49
CA ASN A 495 -0.15 27.40 12.61
C ASN A 495 -0.97 27.18 11.32
N VAL A 496 -1.96 26.29 11.37
CA VAL A 496 -2.89 26.05 10.27
C VAL A 496 -4.05 27.02 10.41
N THR A 497 -4.14 27.99 9.50
CA THR A 497 -5.18 29.04 9.54
C THR A 497 -6.38 28.71 8.67
N GLU A 498 -6.23 27.80 7.70
CA GLU A 498 -7.31 27.36 6.82
C GLU A 498 -7.11 25.89 6.44
N ALA A 499 -8.17 25.09 6.62
CA ALA A 499 -8.25 23.71 6.18
C ALA A 499 -9.68 23.37 5.74
N ILE A 500 -9.83 22.35 4.88
CA ILE A 500 -11.17 21.88 4.46
C ILE A 500 -11.87 21.07 5.56
N ASP A 501 -11.11 20.52 6.50
CA ASP A 501 -11.55 19.73 7.65
C ASP A 501 -10.49 19.82 8.78
N VAL A 502 -10.69 19.14 9.91
CA VAL A 502 -9.84 19.28 11.09
C VAL A 502 -8.37 18.98 10.80
N PRO A 503 -7.45 19.91 11.12
CA PRO A 503 -6.01 19.71 10.96
C PRO A 503 -5.55 18.45 11.68
N THR A 504 -4.75 17.65 11.00
CA THR A 504 -4.17 16.42 11.53
C THR A 504 -2.76 16.28 11.02
N ILE A 505 -1.81 16.12 11.94
CA ILE A 505 -0.38 16.11 11.62
C ILE A 505 0.23 14.86 12.23
N TRP A 506 0.80 13.99 11.39
CA TRP A 506 1.58 12.83 11.84
C TRP A 506 2.90 13.31 12.44
N GLU A 507 3.60 14.23 11.78
CA GLU A 507 4.92 14.69 12.21
C GLU A 507 5.14 16.16 11.88
N PHE A 508 5.72 16.92 12.83
CA PHE A 508 6.23 18.28 12.61
C PHE A 508 7.69 18.37 13.05
N GLN A 509 8.60 18.17 12.10
CA GLN A 509 10.03 18.04 12.35
C GLN A 509 10.76 19.35 12.07
N LEU A 510 11.76 19.68 12.89
CA LEU A 510 12.57 20.89 12.77
C LEU A 510 14.06 20.55 12.67
N PHE A 511 14.78 21.21 11.76
CA PHE A 511 16.20 20.96 11.52
C PHE A 511 17.01 22.25 11.50
N GLY A 512 18.26 22.16 11.95
CA GLY A 512 19.21 23.27 11.91
C GLY A 512 19.71 23.60 10.50
N PRO A 513 20.57 24.62 10.38
CA PRO A 513 21.27 24.96 9.13
C PRO A 513 22.06 23.77 8.59
N GLU A 514 21.98 23.58 7.27
CA GLU A 514 22.83 22.64 6.50
C GLU A 514 24.26 23.18 6.34
#